data_AF-A0A2D5VRX8-F1
#
_entry.id   AF-A0A2D5VRX8-F1
#
_cell.length_a   1.000
_cell.length_b   1.000
_cell.length_c   1.000
_cell.angle_alpha   90.00
_cell.angle_beta   90.00
_cell.angle_gamma   90.00
#
_symmetry.space_group_name_H-M   'P 1'
#
loop_
_entity.id
_entity.type
_entity.pdbx_description
1 polymer ?
#
loop_
_entity_poly.entity_id
_entity_poly.type
_entity_poly.pdbx_seq_one_letter_code
_entity_poly.pdbx_strand_id
1 'polypeptide(L)'
;MNPLSSLNSAASRTAQASQALAARSNAVDAQATLANRLAEKLGVSSGSLFGSRDEYTPEKVAGRILGFIEQRLQSEAAAGADPAKLDKLLSQARDGVEKGFAEARKILDGMGVLKGQVASDMDDTYKRIQDGFGDLDKRFGSAAPGASDKVAVAGYSERFSALAETFDLSVTTRDGDRLRISVAQASASWSQSSFAASSDGKS
;
A
#
# COMPACT_ATOMS: atom_id res chain seq x y z
N MET A 1 15.41 -61.45 -25.12
CA MET A 1 15.71 -60.49 -26.20
C MET A 1 14.56 -59.49 -26.24
N ASN A 2 14.81 -58.23 -25.87
CA ASN A 2 13.79 -57.18 -25.79
C ASN A 2 13.38 -56.69 -27.20
N PRO A 3 12.09 -56.41 -27.46
CA PRO A 3 11.69 -55.76 -28.71
C PRO A 3 12.01 -54.27 -28.64
N LEU A 4 12.75 -53.78 -29.64
CA LEU A 4 13.10 -52.37 -29.80
C LEU A 4 11.85 -51.56 -30.13
N SER A 5 11.62 -50.51 -29.34
CA SER A 5 10.56 -49.53 -29.50
C SER A 5 10.65 -48.81 -30.85
N SER A 6 9.52 -48.66 -31.53
CA SER A 6 9.38 -47.99 -32.82
C SER A 6 9.77 -46.51 -32.72
N LEU A 7 10.62 -46.08 -33.65
CA LEU A 7 11.06 -44.69 -33.79
C LEU A 7 9.89 -43.85 -34.28
N ASN A 8 9.39 -42.94 -33.43
CA ASN A 8 8.36 -41.98 -33.80
C ASN A 8 8.91 -41.02 -34.89
N SER A 9 8.33 -41.09 -36.08
CA SER A 9 8.80 -40.43 -37.31
C SER A 9 8.89 -38.91 -37.17
N ALA A 10 9.88 -38.30 -37.82
CA ALA A 10 10.09 -36.84 -37.81
C ALA A 10 8.86 -36.03 -38.28
N ALA A 11 8.07 -36.57 -39.21
CA ALA A 11 6.83 -35.95 -39.67
C ALA A 11 5.77 -35.76 -38.56
N SER A 12 5.71 -36.70 -37.60
CA SER A 12 4.77 -36.64 -36.48
C SER A 12 5.14 -35.56 -35.46
N ARG A 13 6.45 -35.27 -35.30
CA ARG A 13 6.94 -34.18 -34.44
C ARG A 13 6.61 -32.80 -34.99
N THR A 14 6.71 -32.60 -36.31
CA THR A 14 6.41 -31.31 -36.95
C THR A 14 4.91 -30.99 -36.90
N ALA A 15 4.04 -32.01 -37.06
CA ALA A 15 2.59 -31.85 -36.96
C ALA A 15 2.11 -31.53 -35.53
N GLN A 16 2.76 -32.10 -34.50
CA GLN A 16 2.48 -31.79 -33.10
C GLN A 16 2.94 -30.37 -32.72
N ALA A 17 4.06 -29.89 -33.27
CA ALA A 17 4.55 -28.54 -33.04
C ALA A 17 3.65 -27.46 -33.67
N SER A 18 3.13 -27.70 -34.88
CA SER A 18 2.19 -26.76 -35.54
C SER A 18 0.80 -26.77 -34.88
N GLN A 19 0.30 -27.92 -34.42
CA GLN A 19 -0.93 -27.98 -33.62
C GLN A 19 -0.80 -27.27 -32.27
N ALA A 20 0.34 -27.38 -31.58
CA ALA A 20 0.58 -26.70 -30.32
C ALA A 20 0.65 -25.16 -30.47
N LEU A 21 1.15 -24.66 -31.61
CA LEU A 21 1.21 -23.22 -31.88
C LEU A 21 -0.17 -22.64 -32.24
N ALA A 22 -0.97 -23.38 -33.03
CA ALA A 22 -2.34 -22.99 -33.38
C ALA A 22 -3.30 -23.02 -32.17
N ALA A 23 -3.12 -23.96 -31.24
CA ALA A 23 -3.91 -23.99 -30.00
C ALA A 23 -3.59 -22.80 -29.08
N ARG A 24 -2.32 -22.36 -29.04
CA ARG A 24 -1.88 -21.20 -28.27
C ARG A 24 -2.40 -19.88 -28.83
N SER A 25 -2.38 -19.70 -30.16
CA SER A 25 -2.93 -18.50 -30.79
C SER A 25 -4.44 -18.38 -30.55
N ASN A 26 -5.19 -19.47 -30.75
CA ASN A 26 -6.64 -19.48 -30.53
C ASN A 26 -7.04 -19.20 -29.06
N ALA A 27 -6.24 -19.65 -28.08
CA ALA A 27 -6.49 -19.37 -26.67
C ALA A 27 -6.27 -17.89 -26.32
N VAL A 28 -5.26 -17.25 -26.90
CA VAL A 28 -4.99 -15.81 -26.73
C VAL A 28 -6.13 -14.97 -27.31
N ASP A 29 -6.67 -15.34 -28.47
CA ASP A 29 -7.81 -14.65 -29.10
C ASP A 29 -9.13 -14.80 -28.30
N ALA A 30 -9.37 -15.98 -27.73
CA ALA A 30 -10.54 -16.22 -26.88
C ALA A 30 -10.47 -15.43 -25.57
N GLN A 31 -9.30 -15.37 -24.93
CA GLN A 31 -9.08 -14.57 -23.72
C GLN A 31 -9.21 -13.07 -24.00
N ALA A 32 -8.67 -12.58 -25.13
CA ALA A 32 -8.81 -11.19 -25.55
C ALA A 32 -10.27 -10.79 -25.76
N THR A 33 -11.06 -11.66 -26.40
CA THR A 33 -12.48 -11.42 -26.66
C THR A 33 -13.29 -11.38 -25.37
N LEU A 34 -13.01 -12.26 -24.40
CA LEU A 34 -13.65 -12.27 -23.10
C LEU A 34 -13.29 -11.02 -22.28
N ALA A 35 -12.00 -10.65 -22.27
CA ALA A 35 -11.51 -9.46 -21.59
C ALA A 35 -12.17 -8.19 -22.14
N ASN A 36 -12.34 -8.06 -23.47
CA ASN A 36 -13.04 -6.93 -24.07
C ASN A 36 -14.51 -6.85 -23.64
N ARG A 37 -15.25 -7.96 -23.69
CA ARG A 37 -16.67 -7.98 -23.26
C ARG A 37 -16.84 -7.68 -21.79
N LEU A 38 -15.90 -8.14 -20.96
CA LEU A 38 -15.88 -7.87 -19.53
C LEU A 38 -15.59 -6.38 -19.27
N ALA A 39 -14.61 -5.79 -19.99
CA ALA A 39 -14.29 -4.37 -19.90
C ALA A 39 -15.47 -3.48 -20.27
N GLU A 40 -16.20 -3.81 -21.34
CA GLU A 40 -17.43 -3.12 -21.75
C GLU A 40 -18.52 -3.20 -20.67
N LYS A 41 -18.67 -4.36 -20.02
CA LYS A 41 -19.64 -4.56 -18.93
C LYS A 41 -19.27 -3.82 -17.64
N LEU A 42 -17.97 -3.63 -17.38
CA LEU A 42 -17.44 -2.90 -16.22
C LEU A 42 -17.25 -1.40 -16.48
N GLY A 43 -17.44 -0.93 -17.71
CA GLY A 43 -17.23 0.47 -18.10
C GLY A 43 -15.77 0.92 -18.03
N VAL A 44 -14.82 -0.02 -18.16
CA VAL A 44 -13.37 0.24 -18.10
C VAL A 44 -12.75 0.18 -19.49
N SER A 45 -11.65 0.91 -19.71
CA SER A 45 -11.01 1.03 -21.03
C SER A 45 -10.59 -0.33 -21.60
N SER A 46 -10.88 -0.59 -22.88
CA SER A 46 -10.44 -1.78 -23.60
C SER A 46 -8.91 -1.82 -23.60
N GLY A 47 -8.32 -2.87 -23.03
CA GLY A 47 -6.87 -2.89 -22.76
C GLY A 47 -6.54 -3.01 -21.26
N SER A 48 -7.38 -2.46 -20.39
CA SER A 48 -7.11 -2.42 -18.94
C SER A 48 -7.18 -3.79 -18.23
N LEU A 49 -7.85 -4.75 -18.86
CA LEU A 49 -7.96 -6.14 -18.38
C LEU A 49 -6.92 -7.07 -19.02
N PHE A 50 -6.11 -6.56 -19.95
CA PHE A 50 -5.03 -7.31 -20.61
C PHE A 50 -3.76 -7.26 -19.75
N GLY A 51 -3.90 -7.58 -18.48
CA GLY A 51 -2.75 -7.88 -17.64
C GLY A 51 -2.41 -9.36 -17.75
N SER A 52 -1.13 -9.70 -17.61
CA SER A 52 -0.76 -11.10 -17.43
C SER A 52 -1.39 -11.63 -16.13
N ARG A 53 -1.73 -12.91 -16.03
CA ARG A 53 -2.27 -13.49 -14.78
C ARG A 53 -1.37 -13.19 -13.59
N ASP A 54 -0.07 -13.11 -13.83
CA ASP A 54 0.96 -12.75 -12.86
C ASP A 54 0.87 -11.31 -12.34
N GLU A 55 0.10 -10.44 -12.99
CA GLU A 55 -0.17 -9.07 -12.55
C GLU A 55 -1.37 -8.95 -11.62
N TYR A 56 -2.22 -9.98 -11.58
CA TYR A 56 -3.42 -10.06 -10.74
C TYR A 56 -3.26 -11.06 -9.59
N THR A 57 -2.02 -11.33 -9.19
CA THR A 57 -1.74 -12.08 -7.96
C THR A 57 -2.25 -11.30 -6.74
N PRO A 58 -2.64 -11.99 -5.65
CA PRO A 58 -3.15 -11.35 -4.44
C PRO A 58 -2.26 -10.24 -3.90
N GLU A 59 -0.95 -10.45 -3.94
CA GLU A 59 0.05 -9.49 -3.49
C GLU A 59 0.08 -8.21 -4.33
N LYS A 60 0.08 -8.32 -5.66
CA LYS A 60 0.11 -7.14 -6.53
C LYS A 60 -1.19 -6.35 -6.47
N VAL A 61 -2.32 -7.02 -6.34
CA VAL A 61 -3.62 -6.35 -6.20
C VAL A 61 -3.68 -5.61 -4.87
N ALA A 62 -3.31 -6.26 -3.76
CA ALA A 62 -3.23 -5.63 -2.45
C ALA A 62 -2.26 -4.43 -2.46
N GLY A 63 -1.06 -4.60 -3.04
CA GLY A 63 -0.06 -3.55 -3.15
C GLY A 63 -0.54 -2.33 -3.94
N ARG A 64 -1.29 -2.52 -5.04
CA ARG A 64 -1.89 -1.39 -5.77
C ARG A 64 -2.89 -0.63 -4.91
N ILE A 65 -3.81 -1.33 -4.25
CA ILE A 65 -4.83 -0.71 -3.40
C ILE A 65 -4.18 0.08 -2.26
N LEU A 66 -3.26 -0.56 -1.52
CA LEU A 66 -2.53 0.07 -0.43
C LEU A 66 -1.69 1.24 -0.91
N GLY A 67 -1.06 1.14 -2.07
CA GLY A 67 -0.28 2.22 -2.67
C GLY A 67 -1.11 3.47 -2.97
N PHE A 68 -2.35 3.31 -3.46
CA PHE A 68 -3.25 4.44 -3.65
C PHE A 68 -3.61 5.14 -2.33
N ILE A 69 -3.86 4.36 -1.28
CA ILE A 69 -4.18 4.88 0.06
C ILE A 69 -2.97 5.60 0.66
N GLU A 70 -1.81 4.96 0.58
CA GLU A 70 -0.54 5.53 1.05
C GLU A 70 -0.24 6.85 0.35
N GLN A 71 -0.34 6.90 -0.98
CA GLN A 71 -0.11 8.12 -1.74
C GLN A 71 -1.05 9.25 -1.29
N ARG A 72 -2.32 8.94 -1.00
CA ARG A 72 -3.26 9.94 -0.50
C ARG A 72 -2.87 10.43 0.89
N LEU A 73 -2.52 9.53 1.81
CA LEU A 73 -2.09 9.88 3.16
C LEU A 73 -0.81 10.73 3.15
N GLN A 74 0.17 10.37 2.32
CA GLN A 74 1.40 11.14 2.13
C GLN A 74 1.12 12.55 1.62
N SER A 75 0.21 12.69 0.65
CA SER A 75 -0.19 13.99 0.10
C SER A 75 -0.86 14.87 1.17
N GLU A 76 -1.76 14.31 1.97
CA GLU A 76 -2.42 15.04 3.06
C GLU A 76 -1.44 15.42 4.18
N ALA A 77 -0.53 14.51 4.53
CA ALA A 77 0.53 14.80 5.49
C ALA A 77 1.46 15.93 4.99
N ALA A 78 1.84 15.90 3.72
CA ALA A 78 2.63 16.97 3.09
C ALA A 78 1.87 18.31 3.03
N ALA A 79 0.54 18.27 2.96
CA ALA A 79 -0.33 19.44 3.05
C ALA A 79 -0.54 19.93 4.51
N GLY A 80 0.10 19.29 5.50
CA GLY A 80 0.02 19.68 6.91
C GLY A 80 -1.22 19.15 7.63
N ALA A 81 -1.83 18.06 7.15
CA ALA A 81 -2.91 17.39 7.88
C ALA A 81 -2.44 16.95 9.26
N ASP A 82 -3.26 17.19 10.28
CA ASP A 82 -3.00 16.74 11.63
C ASP A 82 -3.23 15.22 11.77
N PRO A 83 -2.66 14.59 12.82
CA PRO A 83 -2.76 13.15 13.03
C PRO A 83 -4.20 12.63 13.12
N ALA A 84 -5.16 13.41 13.65
CA ALA A 84 -6.55 12.97 13.75
C ALA A 84 -7.25 12.97 12.38
N LYS A 85 -6.91 13.92 11.50
CA LYS A 85 -7.36 13.91 10.12
C LYS A 85 -6.79 12.72 9.33
N LEU A 86 -5.52 12.38 9.51
CA LEU A 86 -4.90 11.22 8.88
C LEU A 86 -5.53 9.90 9.35
N ASP A 87 -5.78 9.77 10.65
CA ASP A 87 -6.46 8.62 11.23
C ASP A 87 -7.88 8.45 10.67
N LYS A 88 -8.64 9.55 10.58
CA LYS A 88 -9.97 9.54 9.96
C LYS A 88 -9.92 9.10 8.49
N LEU A 89 -8.94 9.58 7.72
CA LEU A 89 -8.77 9.18 6.32
C LEU A 89 -8.42 7.69 6.21
N LEU A 90 -7.58 7.18 7.11
CA LEU A 90 -7.23 5.76 7.16
C LEU A 90 -8.45 4.90 7.50
N SER A 91 -9.27 5.31 8.48
CA SER A 91 -10.54 4.64 8.81
C SER A 91 -11.50 4.63 7.61
N GLN A 92 -11.66 5.77 6.93
CA GLN A 92 -12.51 5.85 5.74
C GLN A 92 -12.01 4.94 4.61
N ALA A 93 -10.69 4.84 4.45
CA ALA A 93 -10.09 3.94 3.48
C ALA A 93 -10.38 2.48 3.83
N ARG A 94 -10.29 2.08 5.11
CA ARG A 94 -10.65 0.73 5.59
C ARG A 94 -12.11 0.41 5.27
N ASP A 95 -13.03 1.28 5.66
CA ASP A 95 -14.47 1.09 5.43
C ASP A 95 -14.79 0.98 3.93
N GLY A 96 -14.17 1.83 3.11
CA GLY A 96 -14.35 1.82 1.66
C GLY A 96 -13.85 0.53 1.02
N VAL A 97 -12.69 0.03 1.46
CA VAL A 97 -12.14 -1.25 0.99
C VAL A 97 -13.01 -2.42 1.43
N GLU A 98 -13.44 -2.47 2.69
CA GLU A 98 -14.27 -3.55 3.21
C GLU A 98 -15.59 -3.64 2.43
N LYS A 99 -16.24 -2.50 2.23
CA LYS A 99 -17.47 -2.42 1.44
C LYS A 99 -17.24 -2.88 -0.01
N GLY A 100 -16.23 -2.34 -0.68
CA GLY A 100 -15.92 -2.68 -2.07
C GLY A 100 -15.57 -4.16 -2.23
N PHE A 101 -14.85 -4.74 -1.27
CA PHE A 101 -14.49 -6.15 -1.26
C PHE A 101 -15.71 -7.05 -1.06
N ALA A 102 -16.61 -6.71 -0.13
CA ALA A 102 -17.86 -7.42 0.09
C ALA A 102 -18.77 -7.39 -1.16
N GLU A 103 -18.88 -6.23 -1.81
CA GLU A 103 -19.63 -6.06 -3.06
C GLU A 103 -19.02 -6.91 -4.19
N ALA A 104 -17.70 -6.87 -4.37
CA ALA A 104 -17.01 -7.69 -5.35
C ALA A 104 -17.22 -9.20 -5.12
N ARG A 105 -17.15 -9.64 -3.86
CA ARG A 105 -17.40 -11.04 -3.48
C ARG A 105 -18.82 -11.46 -3.85
N LYS A 106 -19.82 -10.62 -3.55
CA LYS A 106 -21.23 -10.87 -3.88
C LYS A 106 -21.45 -10.98 -5.39
N ILE A 107 -20.81 -10.13 -6.18
CA ILE A 107 -20.90 -10.17 -7.64
C ILE A 107 -20.31 -11.48 -8.18
N LEU A 108 -19.13 -11.88 -7.70
CA LEU A 108 -18.46 -13.10 -8.13
C LEU A 108 -19.22 -14.37 -7.70
N ASP A 109 -19.82 -14.36 -6.52
CA ASP A 109 -20.69 -15.44 -6.05
C ASP A 109 -21.97 -15.54 -6.89
N GLY A 110 -22.62 -14.40 -7.19
CA GLY A 110 -23.79 -14.34 -8.05
C GLY A 110 -23.54 -14.81 -9.49
N MET A 111 -22.30 -14.70 -9.97
CA MET A 111 -21.85 -15.26 -11.26
C MET A 111 -21.45 -16.74 -11.15
N GLY A 112 -21.40 -17.31 -9.95
CA GLY A 112 -21.02 -18.70 -9.70
C GLY A 112 -19.52 -18.99 -9.89
N VAL A 113 -18.69 -17.96 -10.03
CA VAL A 113 -17.24 -18.05 -10.28
C VAL A 113 -16.39 -17.98 -9.01
N LEU A 114 -16.99 -17.64 -7.86
CA LEU A 114 -16.33 -17.60 -6.56
C LEU A 114 -16.08 -19.00 -6.00
N LYS A 115 -15.19 -19.77 -6.65
CA LYS A 115 -14.86 -21.15 -6.28
C LYS A 115 -13.39 -21.43 -6.52
N GLY A 116 -12.86 -22.42 -5.81
CA GLY A 116 -11.49 -22.89 -5.98
C GLY A 116 -10.47 -21.76 -5.84
N GLN A 117 -9.59 -21.62 -6.84
CA GLN A 117 -8.51 -20.64 -6.81
C GLN A 117 -9.01 -19.20 -6.67
N VAL A 118 -10.14 -18.83 -7.28
CA VAL A 118 -10.66 -17.45 -7.22
C VAL A 118 -11.05 -17.08 -5.79
N ALA A 119 -11.71 -17.99 -5.07
CA ALA A 119 -12.07 -17.78 -3.68
C ALA A 119 -10.81 -17.66 -2.80
N SER A 120 -9.84 -18.56 -2.99
CA SER A 120 -8.58 -18.53 -2.27
C SER A 120 -7.81 -17.23 -2.52
N ASP A 121 -7.64 -16.83 -3.79
CA ASP A 121 -6.92 -15.61 -4.17
C ASP A 121 -7.61 -14.36 -3.60
N MET A 122 -8.94 -14.34 -3.57
CA MET A 122 -9.69 -13.25 -2.93
C MET A 122 -9.41 -13.17 -1.43
N ASP A 123 -9.55 -14.27 -0.69
CA ASP A 123 -9.30 -14.30 0.76
C ASP A 123 -7.85 -13.89 1.09
N ASP A 124 -6.90 -14.37 0.28
CA ASP A 124 -5.49 -14.02 0.35
C ASP A 124 -5.22 -12.54 0.08
N THR A 125 -5.95 -11.95 -0.87
CA THR A 125 -5.85 -10.52 -1.18
C THR A 125 -6.37 -9.70 -0.01
N TYR A 126 -7.53 -10.09 0.54
CA TYR A 126 -8.15 -9.41 1.66
C TYR A 126 -7.26 -9.40 2.90
N LYS A 127 -6.66 -10.54 3.23
CA LYS A 127 -5.73 -10.65 4.36
C LYS A 127 -4.53 -9.72 4.20
N ARG A 128 -3.89 -9.70 3.01
CA ARG A 128 -2.76 -8.81 2.73
C ARG A 128 -3.14 -7.33 2.84
N ILE A 129 -4.35 -6.97 2.42
CA ILE A 129 -4.83 -5.59 2.57
C ILE A 129 -5.01 -5.24 4.05
N GLN A 130 -5.61 -6.13 4.85
CA GLN A 130 -5.72 -5.93 6.31
C GLN A 130 -4.37 -5.77 6.98
N ASP A 131 -3.41 -6.63 6.65
CA ASP A 131 -2.05 -6.55 7.18
C ASP A 131 -1.40 -5.21 6.79
N GLY A 132 -1.51 -4.81 5.52
CA GLY A 132 -0.99 -3.53 5.04
C GLY A 132 -1.67 -2.31 5.66
N PHE A 133 -2.96 -2.39 6.01
CA PHE A 133 -3.62 -1.35 6.79
C PHE A 133 -3.05 -1.23 8.20
N GLY A 134 -2.61 -2.32 8.82
CA GLY A 134 -1.90 -2.30 10.09
C GLY A 134 -0.55 -1.59 9.99
N ASP A 135 0.15 -1.75 8.86
CA ASP A 135 1.40 -1.05 8.61
C ASP A 135 1.20 0.45 8.31
N LEU A 136 0.13 0.80 7.61
CA LEU A 136 -0.27 2.21 7.43
C LEU A 136 -0.65 2.87 8.77
N ASP A 137 -1.30 2.14 9.67
CA ASP A 137 -1.65 2.61 11.01
C ASP A 137 -0.39 2.99 11.82
N LYS A 138 0.62 2.12 11.81
CA LYS A 138 1.89 2.40 12.49
C LYS A 138 2.61 3.63 11.94
N ARG A 139 2.39 3.95 10.66
CA ARG A 139 3.09 5.03 9.95
C ARG A 139 2.36 6.37 9.97
N PHE A 140 1.02 6.34 9.87
CA PHE A 140 0.17 7.52 9.71
C PHE A 140 -0.90 7.64 10.81
N GLY A 141 -1.18 6.57 11.53
CA GLY A 141 -2.12 6.57 12.63
C GLY A 141 -1.60 7.43 13.77
N SER A 142 -2.54 8.08 14.45
CA SER A 142 -2.26 8.65 15.76
C SER A 142 -2.07 7.46 16.70
N ALA A 143 -0.83 7.06 16.98
CA ALA A 143 -0.59 6.15 18.10
C ALA A 143 -1.13 6.85 19.37
N ALA A 144 -2.38 6.57 19.73
CA ALA A 144 -2.87 6.89 21.06
C ALA A 144 -2.00 6.08 22.01
N PRO A 145 -1.21 6.71 22.90
CA PRO A 145 -0.63 5.98 24.00
C PRO A 145 -1.82 5.50 24.83
N GLY A 146 -2.09 4.19 24.77
CA GLY A 146 -2.99 3.56 25.72
C GLY A 146 -2.59 4.00 27.12
N ALA A 147 -3.53 4.61 27.83
CA ALA A 147 -3.34 5.11 29.18
C ALA A 147 -3.02 3.94 30.11
N SER A 148 -1.74 3.65 30.31
CA SER A 148 -1.12 3.14 31.55
C SER A 148 0.38 2.95 31.32
N ASP A 149 1.10 4.04 31.07
CA ASP A 149 2.38 4.22 31.77
C ASP A 149 2.83 5.67 31.68
N LYS A 150 2.83 6.37 32.81
CA LYS A 150 3.49 7.69 32.93
C LYS A 150 5.02 7.60 32.84
N VAL A 151 5.55 6.45 32.43
CA VAL A 151 6.96 6.19 32.15
C VAL A 151 7.27 6.25 30.63
N ALA A 152 6.28 6.04 29.75
CA ALA A 152 6.52 6.08 28.31
C ALA A 152 6.70 7.51 27.76
N VAL A 153 6.18 8.53 28.45
CA VAL A 153 6.37 9.94 28.07
C VAL A 153 7.83 10.39 28.19
N ALA A 154 8.64 9.74 29.06
CA ALA A 154 10.09 9.97 29.10
C ALA A 154 10.83 9.31 27.92
N GLY A 155 10.37 8.15 27.43
CA GLY A 155 11.00 7.44 26.31
C GLY A 155 10.60 7.94 24.92
N TYR A 156 9.43 8.57 24.77
CA TYR A 156 9.02 9.23 23.52
C TYR A 156 9.59 10.65 23.39
N SER A 157 9.84 11.36 24.49
CA SER A 157 10.57 12.64 24.48
C SER A 157 12.04 12.50 24.11
N GLU A 158 12.62 11.30 24.24
CA GLU A 158 14.03 11.04 23.87
C GLU A 158 14.21 10.67 22.38
N ARG A 159 13.18 10.15 21.70
CA ARG A 159 13.28 9.74 20.28
C ARG A 159 12.74 10.73 19.25
N PHE A 160 11.99 11.74 19.69
CA PHE A 160 12.03 13.06 19.05
C PHE A 160 13.18 13.91 19.64
N SER A 161 14.34 13.29 19.88
CA SER A 161 15.58 14.00 19.59
C SER A 161 15.56 14.24 18.09
N ALA A 162 14.86 15.31 17.68
CA ALA A 162 15.10 15.92 16.39
C ALA A 162 16.62 15.93 16.25
N LEU A 163 17.14 15.29 15.21
CA LEU A 163 18.44 15.65 14.67
C LEU A 163 18.29 17.11 14.25
N ALA A 164 18.39 18.01 15.22
CA ALA A 164 18.60 19.41 15.02
C ALA A 164 20.03 19.47 14.50
N GLU A 165 20.18 19.18 13.20
CA GLU A 165 21.40 19.45 12.46
C GLU A 165 21.59 20.95 12.53
N THR A 166 22.31 21.35 13.57
CA THR A 166 22.66 22.72 13.82
C THR A 166 23.85 22.97 12.91
N PHE A 167 23.63 23.74 11.86
CA PHE A 167 24.71 24.08 10.93
C PHE A 167 25.49 25.25 11.52
N ASP A 168 26.75 25.01 11.89
CA ASP A 168 27.68 26.06 12.31
C ASP A 168 28.85 26.15 11.32
N LEU A 169 28.97 27.29 10.64
CA LEU A 169 30.02 27.56 9.68
C LEU A 169 30.82 28.79 10.11
N SER A 170 32.12 28.61 10.30
CA SER A 170 33.06 29.70 10.58
C SER A 170 33.89 30.02 9.33
N VAL A 171 33.67 31.18 8.72
CA VAL A 171 34.39 31.65 7.53
C VAL A 171 35.36 32.76 7.94
N THR A 172 36.62 32.66 7.54
CA THR A 172 37.59 33.75 7.72
C THR A 172 37.75 34.48 6.38
N THR A 173 37.48 35.78 6.36
CA THR A 173 37.66 36.61 5.16
C THR A 173 39.15 36.86 4.91
N ARG A 174 39.51 37.32 3.71
CA ARG A 174 40.91 37.61 3.35
C ARG A 174 41.56 38.68 4.24
N ASP A 175 40.74 39.55 4.80
CA ASP A 175 41.16 40.63 5.68
C ASP A 175 41.35 40.17 7.14
N GLY A 176 41.08 38.90 7.44
CA GLY A 176 41.33 38.27 8.75
C GLY A 176 40.13 38.21 9.67
N ASP A 177 38.97 38.75 9.25
CA ASP A 177 37.75 38.71 10.05
C ASP A 177 37.11 37.33 10.06
N ARG A 178 36.69 36.85 11.24
CA ARG A 178 35.98 35.58 11.39
C ARG A 178 34.48 35.82 11.52
N LEU A 179 33.72 35.31 10.56
CA LEU A 179 32.26 35.33 10.53
C LEU A 179 31.74 33.93 10.89
N ARG A 180 30.83 33.86 11.86
CA ARG A 180 30.18 32.61 12.29
C ARG A 180 28.70 32.64 11.93
N ILE A 181 28.24 31.64 11.19
CA ILE A 181 26.85 31.48 10.77
C ILE A 181 26.29 30.25 11.49
N SER A 182 25.26 30.45 12.31
CA SER A 182 24.56 29.36 13.01
C SER A 182 23.10 29.33 12.55
N VAL A 183 22.67 28.20 11.98
CA VAL A 183 21.28 27.98 11.56
C VAL A 183 20.68 26.88 12.42
N ALA A 184 19.63 27.22 13.17
CA ALA A 184 18.77 26.28 13.89
C ALA A 184 17.37 26.35 13.28
N GLN A 185 16.97 25.34 12.53
CA GLN A 185 15.60 25.25 12.01
C GLN A 185 14.72 24.59 13.08
N ALA A 186 14.12 25.40 13.95
CA ALA A 186 13.07 24.95 14.87
C ALA A 186 11.72 25.52 14.40
N SER A 187 10.84 24.63 13.95
CA SER A 187 9.45 24.94 13.61
C SER A 187 8.67 25.43 14.84
N ALA A 188 8.16 26.66 14.75
CA ALA A 188 6.97 27.22 15.41
C ALA A 188 6.63 26.76 16.85
N SER A 189 7.03 27.56 17.84
CA SER A 189 6.48 27.54 19.20
C SER A 189 5.11 28.26 19.23
N TRP A 190 4.00 27.52 19.23
CA TRP A 190 2.69 28.05 19.65
C TRP A 190 2.60 27.98 21.17
N SER A 191 2.62 29.13 21.83
CA SER A 191 2.37 29.28 23.27
C SER A 191 0.88 29.07 23.57
N GLN A 192 0.52 28.00 24.28
CA GLN A 192 -0.72 27.97 25.07
C GLN A 192 -0.38 27.96 26.56
N SER A 193 -0.72 29.08 27.19
CA SER A 193 -0.70 29.29 28.63
C SER A 193 -1.76 28.42 29.31
N SER A 194 -1.34 27.47 30.15
CA SER A 194 -2.24 26.74 31.05
C SER A 194 -2.39 27.48 32.37
N PHE A 195 -3.62 27.84 32.71
CA PHE A 195 -4.03 28.34 34.03
C PHE A 195 -3.71 27.31 35.12
N ALA A 196 -2.92 27.71 36.12
CA ALA A 196 -2.71 26.92 37.33
C ALA A 196 -3.91 27.13 38.28
N ALA A 197 -4.70 26.09 38.50
CA ALA A 197 -5.67 26.04 39.59
C ALA A 197 -4.94 25.67 40.88
N SER A 198 -4.64 26.66 41.72
CA SER A 198 -4.16 26.45 43.07
C SER A 198 -5.30 25.89 43.92
N SER A 199 -5.23 24.61 44.29
CA SER A 199 -6.05 24.07 45.37
C SER A 199 -5.41 24.46 46.70
N ASP A 200 -5.89 25.55 47.31
CA ASP A 200 -5.58 25.87 48.70
C ASP A 200 -6.27 24.85 49.60
N GLY A 201 -5.48 23.97 50.21
CA GLY A 201 -5.89 23.17 51.35
C GLY A 201 -5.78 24.01 52.62
N LYS A 202 -6.85 24.08 53.41
CA LYS A 202 -6.77 24.47 54.82
C LYS A 202 -7.65 23.56 55.67
N SER A 203 -7.01 23.17 56.77
CA SER A 203 -7.37 22.24 57.83
C SER A 203 -8.62 22.59 58.61
#